data_AF-A0A353TZA5-F1
#
_entry.id   AF-A0A353TZA5-F1
#
_cell.length_a   1.000
_cell.length_b   1.000
_cell.length_c   1.000
_cell.angle_alpha   90.00
_cell.angle_beta   90.00
_cell.angle_gamma   90.00
#
_symmetry.space_group_name_H-M   'P 1'
#
loop_
_entity.id
_entity.type
_entity.pdbx_description
1 polymer ?
#
loop_
_entity_poly.entity_id
_entity_poly.type
_entity_poly.pdbx_seq_one_letter_code
_entity_poly.pdbx_strand_id
1 'polypeptide(L)'
;PEVVTAFAIAGDLTFNPMRDSLKNEDGKMVKLDEPYGLDLPPKGFEVKDAGYQAPAAEGSKIEVIVDPKSERLQLLEPFAPWDGKNMNGLKLLIKAKGKCTTDHISMAGPWLRFRGHLDNISNNMLTGAVNYFNDATDKVKNQLTGNYGSVPAVQRDYKAR
;
A
#
# COMPACT_ATOMS: atom_id res chain seq x y z
N PRO A 1 12.14 17.08 -8.36
CA PRO A 1 13.07 15.96 -8.64
C PRO A 1 14.54 16.37 -8.49
N GLU A 2 14.83 17.59 -8.94
CA GLU A 2 16.10 18.31 -8.92
C GLU A 2 16.79 18.26 -7.54
N VAL A 3 16.06 18.57 -6.46
CA VAL A 3 16.61 18.53 -5.09
C VAL A 3 16.96 17.09 -4.68
N VAL A 4 16.15 16.11 -5.07
CA VAL A 4 16.44 14.69 -4.82
C VAL A 4 17.68 14.25 -5.59
N THR A 5 17.85 14.70 -6.83
CA THR A 5 19.07 14.46 -7.62
C THR A 5 20.29 15.08 -6.96
N ALA A 6 20.20 16.32 -6.46
CA ALA A 6 21.28 16.95 -5.73
C ALA A 6 21.70 16.15 -4.49
N PHE A 7 20.73 15.69 -3.68
CA PHE A 7 21.01 14.83 -2.54
C PHE A 7 21.59 13.46 -2.94
N ALA A 8 21.12 12.87 -4.03
CA ALA A 8 21.64 11.60 -4.52
C ALA A 8 23.10 11.70 -4.98
N ILE A 9 23.48 12.81 -5.62
CA ILE A 9 24.86 13.11 -6.00
C ILE A 9 25.71 13.39 -4.76
N ALA A 10 25.19 14.17 -3.81
CA ALA A 10 25.92 14.57 -2.60
C ALA A 10 26.09 13.42 -1.59
N GLY A 11 25.14 12.49 -1.52
CA GLY A 11 25.09 11.42 -0.53
C GLY A 11 24.83 11.91 0.91
N ASP A 12 24.42 13.17 1.08
CA ASP A 12 24.26 13.83 2.38
C ASP A 12 22.96 14.65 2.41
N LEU A 13 22.11 14.39 3.41
CA LEU A 13 20.82 15.09 3.60
C LEU A 13 20.99 16.52 4.14
N THR A 14 22.18 16.87 4.64
CA THR A 14 22.50 18.21 5.12
C THR A 14 23.02 19.13 4.02
N PHE A 15 23.35 18.57 2.85
CA PHE A 15 23.85 19.32 1.70
C PHE A 15 22.83 20.34 1.18
N ASN A 16 23.22 21.60 1.15
CA ASN A 16 22.42 22.66 0.57
C ASN A 16 22.90 22.98 -0.86
N PRO A 17 22.18 22.56 -1.93
CA PRO A 17 22.62 22.78 -3.31
C PRO A 17 22.78 24.25 -3.71
N MET A 18 22.19 25.20 -2.96
CA MET A 18 22.32 26.63 -3.23
C MET A 18 23.62 27.24 -2.68
N ARG A 19 24.31 26.55 -1.76
CA ARG A 19 25.40 27.14 -0.98
C ARG A 19 26.66 26.28 -0.97
N ASP A 20 26.47 24.98 -0.83
CA ASP A 20 27.53 24.04 -0.55
C ASP A 20 28.26 23.58 -1.83
N SER A 21 29.42 22.97 -1.65
CA SER A 21 30.28 22.50 -2.74
C SER A 21 30.60 21.02 -2.57
N LEU A 22 30.76 20.31 -3.69
CA LEU A 22 31.13 18.89 -3.76
C LEU A 22 32.54 18.74 -4.32
N LYS A 23 33.23 17.66 -3.97
CA LYS A 23 34.54 17.35 -4.53
C LYS A 23 34.37 16.46 -5.77
N ASN A 24 34.87 16.89 -6.92
CA ASN A 24 34.86 16.08 -8.13
C ASN A 24 36.01 15.05 -8.15
N GLU A 25 36.07 14.22 -9.20
CA GLU A 25 37.11 13.19 -9.36
C GLU A 25 38.55 13.76 -9.43
N ASP A 26 38.72 14.97 -9.95
CA ASP A 26 40.00 15.69 -9.96
C ASP A 26 40.37 16.32 -8.61
N GLY A 27 39.51 16.16 -7.61
CA GLY A 27 39.66 16.71 -6.28
C GLY A 27 39.34 18.20 -6.13
N LYS A 28 38.73 18.82 -7.13
CA LYS A 28 38.30 20.24 -7.12
C LYS A 28 36.93 20.37 -6.47
N MET A 29 36.73 21.48 -5.75
CA MET A 29 35.42 21.83 -5.20
C MET A 29 34.56 22.49 -6.28
N VAL A 30 33.38 21.93 -6.53
CA VAL A 30 32.41 22.38 -7.54
C VAL A 30 31.05 22.61 -6.90
N LYS A 31 30.25 23.51 -7.48
CA LYS A 31 28.85 23.72 -7.09
C LYS A 31 27.93 23.14 -8.16
N LEU A 32 26.71 22.79 -7.75
CA LEU A 32 25.67 22.43 -8.70
C LEU A 32 25.05 23.71 -9.24
N ASP A 33 25.05 23.86 -10.56
CA ASP A 33 24.36 24.97 -11.21
C ASP A 33 22.84 24.82 -11.08
N GLU A 34 22.13 25.94 -11.16
CA GLU A 34 20.67 25.94 -11.16
C GLU A 34 20.16 25.13 -12.37
N PRO A 35 19.33 24.10 -12.17
CA PRO A 35 18.83 23.29 -13.26
C PRO A 35 17.86 24.10 -14.12
N TYR A 36 17.97 23.95 -15.43
CA TYR A 36 17.05 24.53 -16.39
C TYR A 36 16.37 23.42 -17.20
N GLY A 37 15.06 23.53 -17.38
CA GLY A 37 14.24 22.60 -18.15
C GLY A 37 13.23 23.35 -19.03
N LEU A 38 12.83 22.74 -20.13
CA LEU A 38 11.71 23.21 -20.95
C LEU A 38 10.40 22.69 -20.34
N ASP A 39 9.43 23.57 -20.10
CA ASP A 39 8.13 23.19 -19.53
C ASP A 39 7.36 22.21 -20.42
N LEU A 40 7.42 22.43 -21.74
CA LEU A 40 6.83 21.57 -22.76
C LEU A 40 7.79 21.40 -23.94
N PRO A 41 7.83 20.22 -24.58
CA PRO A 41 8.64 20.02 -25.76
C PRO A 41 8.12 20.89 -26.93
N PRO A 42 8.95 21.78 -27.53
CA PRO A 42 8.51 22.68 -28.59
C PRO A 42 7.98 21.98 -29.86
N LYS A 43 8.37 20.72 -30.06
CA LYS A 43 7.94 19.88 -31.19
C LYS A 43 6.77 18.95 -30.85
N GLY A 44 6.15 19.12 -29.67
CA GLY A 44 5.14 18.21 -29.15
C GLY A 44 5.73 16.95 -28.51
N PHE A 45 4.86 16.09 -27.97
CA PHE A 45 5.24 14.82 -27.36
C PHE A 45 5.36 13.71 -28.42
N GLU A 46 6.49 13.01 -28.45
CA GLU A 46 6.62 11.78 -29.22
C GLU A 46 5.82 10.66 -28.54
N VAL A 47 4.94 9.99 -29.28
CA VAL A 47 4.17 8.84 -28.78
C VAL A 47 4.40 7.66 -29.74
N LYS A 48 5.20 6.68 -29.32
CA LYS A 48 5.41 5.45 -30.11
C LYS A 48 4.32 4.42 -29.85
N ASP A 49 4.00 4.19 -28.59
CA ASP A 49 2.92 3.32 -28.13
C ASP A 49 2.24 4.03 -26.94
N ALA A 50 0.92 4.24 -27.05
CA ALA A 50 0.14 4.88 -25.99
C ALA A 50 -0.17 3.91 -24.83
N GLY A 51 0.12 2.61 -24.98
CA GLY A 51 -0.25 1.56 -24.02
C GLY A 51 -1.77 1.38 -23.88
N TYR A 52 -2.55 2.00 -24.77
CA TYR A 52 -4.01 1.95 -24.74
C TYR A 52 -4.51 0.75 -25.53
N GLN A 53 -5.30 -0.09 -24.86
CA GLN A 53 -6.05 -1.16 -25.50
C GLN A 53 -7.53 -0.79 -25.50
N ALA A 54 -8.09 -0.57 -26.69
CA ALA A 54 -9.52 -0.33 -26.83
C ALA A 54 -10.33 -1.58 -26.44
N PRO A 55 -11.55 -1.41 -25.89
CA PRO A 55 -12.45 -2.53 -25.69
C PRO A 55 -12.82 -3.17 -27.04
N ALA A 56 -13.20 -4.44 -27.01
CA ALA A 56 -13.73 -5.10 -28.21
C ALA A 56 -15.03 -4.40 -28.67
N ALA A 57 -15.18 -4.23 -29.99
CA ALA A 57 -16.39 -3.66 -30.57
C ALA A 57 -17.64 -4.50 -30.24
N GLU A 58 -17.48 -5.83 -30.15
CA GLU A 58 -18.54 -6.79 -29.81
C GLU A 58 -18.19 -7.55 -28.53
N GLY A 59 -18.49 -6.95 -27.36
CA GLY A 59 -18.20 -7.56 -26.05
C GLY A 59 -19.14 -8.68 -25.62
N SER A 60 -20.30 -8.83 -26.30
CA SER A 60 -21.36 -9.77 -25.91
C SER A 60 -20.96 -11.26 -25.96
N LYS A 61 -19.92 -11.59 -26.74
CA LYS A 61 -19.40 -12.96 -26.88
C LYS A 61 -18.16 -13.23 -26.00
N ILE A 62 -17.69 -12.24 -25.24
CA ILE A 62 -16.50 -12.37 -24.41
C ILE A 62 -16.90 -12.94 -23.05
N GLU A 63 -16.29 -14.06 -22.69
CA GLU A 63 -16.45 -14.66 -21.38
C GLU A 63 -15.28 -14.28 -20.46
N VAL A 64 -15.58 -13.79 -19.26
CA VAL A 64 -14.60 -13.51 -18.22
C VAL A 64 -14.63 -14.64 -17.22
N ILE A 65 -13.64 -15.53 -17.30
CA ILE A 65 -13.54 -16.73 -16.47
C ILE A 65 -12.55 -16.47 -15.34
N VAL A 66 -12.97 -16.71 -14.10
CA VAL A 66 -12.09 -16.70 -12.91
C VAL A 66 -11.93 -18.12 -12.42
N ASP A 67 -10.69 -18.63 -12.42
CA ASP A 67 -10.38 -19.95 -11.88
C ASP A 67 -10.69 -19.99 -10.37
N PRO A 68 -11.56 -20.90 -9.88
CA PRO A 68 -11.85 -21.05 -8.45
C PRO A 68 -10.63 -21.36 -7.58
N LYS A 69 -9.53 -21.85 -8.16
CA LYS A 69 -8.25 -22.12 -7.46
C LYS A 69 -7.22 -21.00 -7.64
N SER A 70 -7.59 -19.89 -8.28
CA SER A 70 -6.69 -18.75 -8.47
C SER A 70 -6.29 -18.15 -7.13
N GLU A 71 -4.99 -17.95 -6.91
CA GLU A 71 -4.50 -17.22 -5.73
C GLU A 71 -4.58 -15.69 -5.91
N ARG A 72 -4.89 -15.20 -7.12
CA ARG A 72 -4.85 -13.77 -7.47
C ARG A 72 -6.22 -13.12 -7.64
N LEU A 73 -7.18 -13.86 -8.17
CA LEU A 73 -8.54 -13.39 -8.47
C LEU A 73 -9.55 -14.28 -7.77
N GLN A 74 -10.55 -13.68 -7.15
CA GLN A 74 -11.65 -14.36 -6.47
C GLN A 74 -12.96 -13.65 -6.83
N LEU A 75 -13.99 -14.41 -7.19
CA LEU A 75 -15.34 -13.84 -7.31
C LEU A 75 -15.82 -13.43 -5.92
N LEU A 76 -16.46 -12.26 -5.83
CA LEU A 76 -16.98 -11.77 -4.56
C LEU A 76 -18.29 -12.48 -4.21
N GLU A 77 -18.34 -13.01 -3.01
CA GLU A 77 -19.61 -13.44 -2.40
C GLU A 77 -20.29 -12.23 -1.75
N PRO A 78 -21.61 -12.03 -1.94
CA PRO A 78 -22.35 -10.98 -1.27
C PRO A 78 -22.22 -11.10 0.26
N PHE A 79 -21.98 -9.98 0.94
CA PHE A 79 -22.03 -9.96 2.39
C PHE A 79 -23.47 -10.21 2.88
N ALA A 80 -23.59 -10.83 4.06
CA ALA A 80 -24.88 -11.03 4.70
C ALA A 80 -25.58 -9.67 4.92
N PRO A 81 -26.89 -9.57 4.63
CA PRO A 81 -27.64 -8.36 4.93
C PRO A 81 -27.72 -8.16 6.45
N TRP A 82 -27.99 -6.92 6.86
CA TRP A 82 -28.27 -6.62 8.26
C TRP A 82 -29.53 -7.35 8.74
N ASP A 83 -29.47 -7.93 9.94
CA ASP A 83 -30.54 -8.75 10.52
C ASP A 83 -31.62 -7.94 11.28
N GLY A 84 -31.52 -6.61 11.29
CA GLY A 84 -32.44 -5.72 11.99
C GLY A 84 -32.19 -5.60 13.50
N LYS A 85 -31.20 -6.30 14.06
CA LYS A 85 -30.95 -6.35 15.51
C LYS A 85 -29.80 -5.45 15.94
N ASN A 86 -29.79 -5.10 17.23
CA ASN A 86 -28.68 -4.41 17.86
C ASN A 86 -27.46 -5.33 18.00
N MET A 87 -26.27 -4.78 17.73
CA MET A 87 -25.00 -5.48 17.91
C MET A 87 -24.58 -5.44 19.38
N ASN A 88 -24.86 -6.52 20.12
CA ASN A 88 -24.50 -6.66 21.53
C ASN A 88 -23.31 -7.61 21.71
N GLY A 89 -22.51 -7.39 22.76
CA GLY A 89 -21.42 -8.31 23.12
C GLY A 89 -20.19 -8.28 22.20
N LEU A 90 -20.07 -7.26 21.34
CA LEU A 90 -18.94 -7.07 20.43
C LEU A 90 -17.59 -7.12 21.16
N LYS A 91 -16.62 -7.83 20.59
CA LYS A 91 -15.25 -7.90 21.10
C LYS A 91 -14.40 -6.85 20.42
N LEU A 92 -13.73 -6.02 21.23
CA LEU A 92 -12.70 -5.11 20.75
C LEU A 92 -11.50 -5.91 20.21
N LEU A 93 -11.33 -5.94 18.89
CA LEU A 93 -10.20 -6.61 18.24
C LEU A 93 -8.88 -5.90 18.52
N ILE A 94 -8.82 -4.60 18.25
CA ILE A 94 -7.66 -3.74 18.49
C ILE A 94 -8.12 -2.34 18.84
N LYS A 95 -7.45 -1.71 19.81
CA LYS A 95 -7.50 -0.25 20.03
C LYS A 95 -6.25 0.35 19.42
N ALA A 96 -6.37 0.98 18.26
CA ALA A 96 -5.23 1.62 17.60
C ALA A 96 -4.74 2.82 18.42
N LYS A 97 -3.42 2.94 18.60
CA LYS A 97 -2.77 4.06 19.27
C LYS A 97 -2.21 5.02 18.23
N GLY A 98 -2.64 6.29 18.29
CA GLY A 98 -2.12 7.34 17.42
C GLY A 98 -2.51 7.15 15.95
N LYS A 99 -1.56 7.40 15.05
CA LYS A 99 -1.79 7.43 13.59
C LYS A 99 -2.06 6.02 13.04
N CYS A 100 -3.24 5.84 12.44
CA CYS A 100 -3.64 4.61 11.75
C CYS A 100 -4.07 4.94 10.30
N THR A 101 -3.16 4.79 9.34
CA THR A 101 -3.46 5.06 7.91
C THR A 101 -3.98 3.81 7.21
N THR A 102 -4.42 3.94 5.97
CA THR A 102 -4.80 2.79 5.14
C THR A 102 -3.67 1.78 4.96
N ASP A 103 -2.40 2.20 4.93
CA ASP A 103 -1.27 1.26 4.92
C ASP A 103 -1.13 0.50 6.24
N HIS A 104 -1.54 1.06 7.38
CA HIS A 104 -1.59 0.31 8.64
C HIS A 104 -2.76 -0.69 8.66
N ILE A 105 -3.85 -0.39 7.95
CA ILE A 105 -5.07 -1.22 7.86
C ILE A 105 -4.93 -2.32 6.81
N SER A 106 -4.35 -2.03 5.65
CA SER A 106 -4.12 -2.97 4.56
C SER A 106 -2.96 -2.49 3.70
N MET A 107 -1.76 -2.96 4.07
CA MET A 107 -0.51 -2.60 3.42
C MET A 107 -0.52 -2.88 1.92
N ALA A 108 0.16 -2.04 1.14
CA ALA A 108 0.49 -2.31 -0.26
C ALA A 108 1.68 -3.30 -0.38
N GLY A 109 2.69 -2.97 -1.21
CA GLY A 109 3.89 -3.79 -1.38
C GLY A 109 3.58 -5.22 -1.85
N PRO A 110 4.11 -6.27 -1.19
CA PRO A 110 3.86 -7.67 -1.57
C PRO A 110 2.37 -8.04 -1.66
N TRP A 111 1.49 -7.33 -0.94
CA TRP A 111 0.05 -7.61 -0.92
C TRP A 111 -0.69 -7.16 -2.18
N LEU A 112 -0.06 -6.34 -3.04
CA LEU A 112 -0.65 -5.92 -4.32
C LEU A 112 -0.98 -7.13 -5.21
N ARG A 113 -0.24 -8.24 -5.08
CA ARG A 113 -0.51 -9.49 -5.81
C ARG A 113 -1.90 -10.08 -5.52
N PHE A 114 -2.47 -9.78 -4.35
CA PHE A 114 -3.74 -10.32 -3.85
C PHE A 114 -4.90 -9.31 -3.93
N ARG A 115 -4.74 -8.15 -4.56
CA ARG A 115 -5.79 -7.11 -4.65
C ARG A 115 -7.10 -7.58 -5.30
N GLY A 116 -7.04 -8.63 -6.13
CA GLY A 116 -8.23 -9.26 -6.71
C GLY A 116 -8.76 -10.46 -5.93
N HIS A 117 -8.18 -10.80 -4.78
CA HIS A 117 -8.55 -11.95 -3.97
C HIS A 117 -8.80 -11.53 -2.51
N LEU A 118 -10.08 -11.34 -2.16
CA LEU A 118 -10.47 -10.74 -0.89
C LEU A 118 -9.98 -11.53 0.33
N ASP A 119 -10.13 -12.86 0.34
CA ASP A 119 -9.72 -13.65 1.50
C ASP A 119 -8.20 -13.63 1.73
N ASN A 120 -7.40 -13.70 0.65
CA ASN A 120 -5.94 -13.63 0.73
C ASN A 120 -5.46 -12.26 1.20
N ILE A 121 -6.02 -11.16 0.67
CA ILE A 121 -5.60 -9.82 1.11
C ILE A 121 -6.03 -9.52 2.54
N SER A 122 -7.13 -10.09 3.04
CA SER A 122 -7.54 -9.94 4.44
C SER A 122 -6.53 -10.47 5.46
N ASN A 123 -5.56 -11.30 5.05
CA ASN A 123 -4.45 -11.71 5.91
C ASN A 123 -3.47 -10.58 6.27
N ASN A 124 -3.68 -9.37 5.75
CA ASN A 124 -2.93 -8.17 6.14
C ASN A 124 -3.73 -7.16 6.95
N MET A 125 -4.96 -7.50 7.34
CA MET A 125 -5.85 -6.58 8.04
C MET A 125 -5.24 -6.09 9.36
N LEU A 126 -5.04 -4.78 9.46
CA LEU A 126 -4.59 -4.05 10.66
C LEU A 126 -3.24 -4.53 11.23
N THR A 127 -2.43 -5.25 10.46
CA THR A 127 -1.12 -5.75 10.92
C THR A 127 -0.14 -4.60 11.22
N GLY A 128 -0.27 -3.46 10.54
CA GLY A 128 0.55 -2.27 10.79
C GLY A 128 0.03 -1.35 11.90
N ALA A 129 -1.16 -1.61 12.46
CA ALA A 129 -1.72 -0.75 13.50
C ALA A 129 -1.04 -1.01 14.86
N VAL A 130 -0.66 0.07 15.56
CA VAL A 130 -0.08 -0.02 16.90
C VAL A 130 -1.18 -0.28 17.94
N ASN A 131 -1.06 -1.36 18.70
CA ASN A 131 -2.02 -1.70 19.75
C ASN A 131 -1.77 -0.88 21.03
N TYR A 132 -2.79 -0.14 21.48
CA TYR A 132 -2.74 0.72 22.67
C TYR A 132 -2.33 0.00 23.95
N PHE A 133 -2.62 -1.30 24.07
CA PHE A 133 -2.41 -2.05 25.31
C PHE A 133 -0.98 -2.58 25.50
N ASN A 134 -0.19 -2.67 24.44
CA ASN A 134 1.16 -3.25 24.50
C ASN A 134 2.19 -2.56 23.58
N ASP A 135 1.80 -1.48 22.89
CA ASP A 135 2.63 -0.72 21.96
C ASP A 135 3.24 -1.53 20.79
N ALA A 136 2.72 -2.73 20.53
CA ALA A 136 3.16 -3.60 19.45
C ALA A 136 2.24 -3.52 18.22
N THR A 137 2.80 -3.75 17.05
CA THR A 137 2.05 -4.02 15.81
C THR A 137 1.75 -5.51 15.69
N ASP A 138 0.68 -5.85 14.97
CA ASP A 138 0.22 -7.22 14.70
C ASP A 138 0.18 -8.18 15.92
N LYS A 139 -0.14 -7.65 17.12
CA LYS A 139 -0.15 -8.44 18.35
C LYS A 139 -1.28 -8.02 19.28
N VAL A 140 -2.38 -8.75 19.21
CA VAL A 140 -3.61 -8.49 19.98
C VAL A 140 -3.98 -9.66 20.87
N LYS A 141 -4.61 -9.37 21.99
CA LYS A 141 -5.12 -10.40 22.91
C LYS A 141 -6.45 -10.91 22.39
N ASN A 142 -6.52 -12.20 22.11
CA ASN A 142 -7.77 -12.89 21.87
C ASN A 142 -8.55 -12.96 23.19
N GLN A 143 -9.73 -12.33 23.23
CA GLN A 143 -10.56 -12.23 24.43
C GLN A 143 -11.26 -13.54 24.79
N LEU A 144 -11.33 -14.51 23.86
CA LEU A 144 -11.95 -15.80 24.09
C LEU A 144 -10.96 -16.81 24.69
N THR A 145 -9.69 -16.75 24.26
CA THR A 145 -8.65 -17.69 24.72
C THR A 145 -7.68 -17.09 25.74
N GLY A 146 -7.62 -15.77 25.84
CA GLY A 146 -6.64 -15.06 26.67
C GLY A 146 -5.23 -14.95 26.06
N ASN A 147 -4.97 -15.65 24.94
CA ASN A 147 -3.67 -15.68 24.28
C ASN A 147 -3.47 -14.48 23.35
N TYR A 148 -2.22 -14.12 23.08
CA TYR A 148 -1.88 -13.14 22.04
C TYR A 148 -1.69 -13.82 20.68
N GLY A 149 -2.07 -13.13 19.61
CA GLY A 149 -1.86 -13.55 18.23
C GLY A 149 -1.86 -12.38 17.26
N SER A 150 -1.65 -12.68 15.97
CA SER A 150 -1.77 -11.68 14.91
C SER A 150 -3.21 -11.20 14.78
N VAL A 151 -3.38 -9.94 14.37
CA VAL A 151 -4.70 -9.32 14.20
C VAL A 151 -5.61 -10.13 13.26
N PRO A 152 -5.18 -10.54 12.05
CA PRO A 152 -6.02 -11.35 11.17
C PRO A 152 -6.34 -12.73 11.75
N ALA A 153 -5.41 -13.39 12.47
CA ALA A 153 -5.68 -14.70 13.07
C ALA A 153 -6.74 -14.60 14.18
N VAL A 154 -6.63 -13.60 15.06
CA VAL A 154 -7.62 -13.37 16.13
C VAL A 154 -8.98 -12.96 15.54
N GLN A 155 -8.99 -12.13 14.49
CA GLN A 155 -10.22 -11.77 13.78
C GLN A 155 -10.91 -13.00 13.18
N ARG A 156 -10.15 -13.91 12.55
CA ARG A 156 -10.69 -15.14 11.98
C ARG A 156 -11.24 -16.09 13.06
N ASP A 157 -10.56 -16.21 14.21
CA ASP A 157 -11.08 -16.99 15.34
C ASP A 157 -12.39 -16.40 15.90
N TYR A 158 -12.54 -15.07 15.94
CA TYR A 158 -13.81 -14.45 16.30
C TYR A 158 -14.90 -14.69 15.26
N LYS A 159 -14.58 -14.63 13.96
CA LYS A 159 -15.55 -14.87 12.88
C LYS A 159 -16.03 -16.32 12.84
N ALA A 160 -15.18 -17.28 13.23
CA ALA A 160 -15.49 -18.70 13.18
C ALA A 160 -16.39 -19.19 14.32
N ARG A 161 -16.76 -18.31 15.28
CA ARG A 161 -17.48 -18.65 16.50
C ARG A 161 -18.81 -17.92 16.63
#